data_AF-A0A2Z5R299-F1
#
_entry.id   AF-A0A2Z5R299-F1
#
_cell.length_a   1.000
_cell.length_b   1.000
_cell.length_c   1.000
_cell.angle_alpha   90.00
_cell.angle_beta   90.00
_cell.angle_gamma   90.00
#
_symmetry.space_group_name_H-M   'P 1'
#
loop_
_entity.id
_entity.type
_entity.pdbx_description
1 polymer ?
#
loop_
_entity_poly.entity_id
_entity_poly.type
_entity_poly.pdbx_seq_one_letter_code
_entity_poly.pdbx_strand_id
1 'polypeptide(L)'
;MSRSRPERGQDAYRAEVQARLGFSIKRAEQAMMVAKSKALREYDLSVAQYAAMLSLYYAPGQSAAQLARAAAVTPQTMATVLARLEAKN
;
A
#
# COMPACT_ATOMS: atom_id res chain seq x y z
N MET A 1 -19.42 -20.58 -28.20
CA MET A 1 -18.40 -19.51 -28.11
C MET A 1 -17.02 -20.14 -28.08
N SER A 2 -16.36 -20.23 -29.23
CA SER A 2 -14.99 -20.75 -29.34
C SER A 2 -14.04 -19.74 -28.70
N ARG A 3 -13.42 -20.07 -27.55
CA ARG A 3 -12.31 -19.26 -27.03
C ARG A 3 -11.11 -19.57 -27.92
N SER A 4 -10.85 -18.69 -28.87
CA SER A 4 -9.63 -18.67 -29.68
C SER A 4 -8.42 -18.86 -28.78
N ARG A 5 -7.52 -19.77 -29.17
CA ARG A 5 -6.25 -20.02 -28.47
C ARG A 5 -5.54 -18.67 -28.27
N PRO A 6 -5.09 -18.32 -27.05
CA PRO A 6 -4.38 -17.07 -26.84
C PRO A 6 -3.12 -17.04 -27.71
N GLU A 7 -2.93 -15.94 -28.45
CA GLU A 7 -1.73 -15.72 -29.24
C GLU A 7 -0.51 -15.73 -28.30
N ARG A 8 0.54 -16.46 -28.68
CA ARG A 8 1.77 -16.58 -27.89
C ARG A 8 2.77 -15.53 -28.38
N GLY A 9 3.41 -14.81 -27.45
CA GLY A 9 4.41 -13.79 -27.76
C GLY A 9 4.50 -12.73 -26.67
N GLN A 10 5.59 -11.95 -26.65
CA GLN A 10 5.78 -10.88 -25.67
C GLN A 10 4.71 -9.79 -25.80
N ASP A 11 4.34 -9.41 -27.02
CA ASP A 11 3.34 -8.37 -27.27
C ASP A 11 1.94 -8.81 -26.85
N ALA A 12 1.55 -10.05 -27.18
CA ALA A 12 0.29 -10.64 -26.75
C ALA A 12 0.22 -10.75 -25.20
N TYR A 13 1.32 -11.15 -24.54
CA TYR A 13 1.40 -11.16 -23.08
C TYR A 13 1.25 -9.77 -22.48
N ARG A 14 1.92 -8.75 -23.05
CA ARG A 14 1.82 -7.36 -22.58
C ARG A 14 0.39 -6.82 -22.73
N ALA A 15 -0.25 -7.06 -23.87
CA ALA A 15 -1.63 -6.64 -24.11
C ALA A 15 -2.60 -7.32 -23.12
N GLU A 16 -2.47 -8.64 -22.91
CA GLU A 16 -3.27 -9.40 -21.94
C GLU A 16 -3.06 -8.90 -20.50
N VAL A 17 -1.82 -8.64 -20.09
CA VAL A 17 -1.52 -8.10 -18.75
C VAL A 17 -2.10 -6.70 -18.58
N GLN A 18 -1.97 -5.83 -19.59
CA GLN A 18 -2.52 -4.47 -19.54
C GLN A 18 -4.06 -4.45 -19.49
N ALA A 19 -4.71 -5.40 -20.16
CA ALA A 19 -6.17 -5.54 -20.14
C ALA A 19 -6.72 -6.05 -18.78
N ARG A 20 -5.89 -6.67 -17.93
CA ARG A 20 -6.32 -7.18 -16.63
C ARG A 20 -6.53 -6.06 -15.63
N LEU A 21 -7.73 -6.00 -15.06
CA LEU A 21 -8.10 -5.04 -14.02
C LEU A 21 -7.10 -5.01 -12.85
N GLY A 22 -6.66 -6.19 -12.39
CA GLY A 22 -5.70 -6.30 -11.29
C GLY A 22 -4.36 -5.61 -11.57
N PHE A 23 -3.91 -5.57 -12.83
CA PHE A 23 -2.69 -4.86 -13.20
C PHE A 23 -2.87 -3.34 -13.06
N SER A 24 -3.97 -2.80 -13.57
CA SER A 24 -4.29 -1.38 -13.45
C SER A 24 -4.45 -0.93 -12.00
N ILE A 25 -5.13 -1.73 -11.17
CA ILE A 25 -5.25 -1.47 -9.72
C ILE A 25 -3.88 -1.45 -9.05
N LYS A 26 -3.02 -2.44 -9.32
CA LYS A 26 -1.70 -2.49 -8.71
C LYS A 26 -0.82 -1.31 -9.12
N ARG A 27 -0.89 -0.90 -10.39
CA ARG A 27 -0.19 0.28 -10.90
C ARG A 27 -0.66 1.57 -10.24
N ALA A 28 -1.97 1.73 -10.04
CA ALA A 28 -2.54 2.87 -9.34
C ALA A 28 -2.09 2.91 -7.87
N GLU A 29 -2.11 1.77 -7.18
CA GLU A 29 -1.63 1.67 -5.80
C GLU A 29 -0.15 2.04 -5.69
N GLN A 30 0.70 1.53 -6.58
CA GLN A 30 2.14 1.88 -6.62
C GLN A 30 2.35 3.38 -6.84
N ALA A 31 1.65 3.98 -7.81
CA ALA A 31 1.75 5.42 -8.07
C ALA A 31 1.32 6.26 -6.85
N MET A 32 0.23 5.86 -6.19
CA MET A 32 -0.23 6.49 -4.95
C MET A 32 0.80 6.37 -3.82
N MET A 33 1.42 5.19 -3.62
CA MET A 33 2.43 5.00 -2.58
C MET A 33 3.69 5.82 -2.81
N VAL A 34 4.12 5.99 -4.07
CA VAL A 34 5.23 6.89 -4.44
C VAL A 34 4.89 8.34 -4.11
N ALA A 35 3.68 8.79 -4.46
CA ALA A 35 3.23 10.15 -4.16
C ALA A 35 3.17 10.41 -2.64
N LYS A 36 2.60 9.48 -1.86
CA LYS A 36 2.58 9.56 -0.39
C LYS A 36 3.98 9.62 0.20
N SER A 37 4.87 8.74 -0.25
CA SER A 37 6.26 8.70 0.23
C SER A 37 6.99 10.01 -0.05
N LYS A 38 6.76 10.63 -1.21
CA LYS A 38 7.35 11.93 -1.56
C LYS A 38 6.83 13.05 -0.65
N ALA A 39 5.52 13.12 -0.44
CA ALA A 39 4.91 14.15 0.42
C ALA A 39 5.31 14.01 1.89
N LEU A 40 5.49 12.79 2.38
CA LEU A 40 5.84 12.55 3.79
C LEU A 40 7.33 12.75 4.10
N ARG A 41 8.18 12.90 3.08
CA ARG A 41 9.63 13.03 3.24
C ARG A 41 10.03 14.27 4.03
N GLU A 42 9.32 15.38 3.87
CA GLU A 42 9.59 16.63 4.60
C GLU A 42 9.34 16.51 6.12
N TYR A 43 8.54 15.53 6.54
CA TYR A 43 8.21 15.25 7.93
C TYR A 43 9.02 14.09 8.54
N ASP A 44 9.94 13.50 7.76
CA ASP A 44 10.65 12.27 8.11
C ASP A 44 9.71 11.14 8.56
N LEU A 45 8.64 10.95 7.79
CA LEU A 45 7.60 9.94 8.02
C LEU A 45 7.55 8.92 6.88
N SER A 46 7.32 7.66 7.24
CA SER A 46 6.88 6.63 6.30
C SER A 46 5.36 6.64 6.12
N VAL A 47 4.88 6.04 5.02
CA VAL A 47 3.43 5.89 4.75
C VAL A 47 2.72 5.12 5.87
N ALA A 48 3.36 4.10 6.45
CA ALA A 48 2.79 3.32 7.54
C ALA A 48 2.68 4.11 8.85
N GLN A 49 3.68 4.95 9.16
CA GLN A 49 3.64 5.86 10.31
C GLN A 49 2.51 6.89 10.16
N TYR A 50 2.39 7.49 8.97
CA TYR A 50 1.28 8.39 8.66
C TYR A 50 -0.08 7.69 8.81
N ALA A 51 -0.23 6.49 8.25
CA ALA A 51 -1.48 5.74 8.34
C ALA A 51 -1.86 5.40 9.79
N ALA A 52 -0.89 5.04 10.64
CA ALA A 52 -1.13 4.80 12.05
C ALA A 52 -1.61 6.06 12.78
N MET A 53 -0.94 7.21 12.57
CA MET A 53 -1.35 8.49 13.17
C MET A 53 -2.72 8.96 12.68
N LEU A 54 -3.00 8.84 11.38
CA LEU A 54 -4.31 9.15 10.81
C LEU A 54 -5.41 8.31 11.44
N SER A 55 -5.16 7.01 11.62
CA SER A 55 -6.10 6.09 12.24
C SER A 55 -6.37 6.46 13.70
N LEU A 56 -5.31 6.77 14.46
CA LEU A 56 -5.41 7.20 15.87
C LEU A 56 -6.08 8.58 16.02
N TYR A 57 -5.89 9.48 15.06
CA TYR A 57 -6.55 10.79 15.06
C TYR A 57 -8.07 10.66 14.99
N TYR A 58 -8.60 9.77 14.13
CA TYR A 58 -10.03 9.56 13.99
C TYR A 58 -10.61 8.56 15.00
N ALA A 59 -9.85 7.56 15.41
CA ALA A 59 -10.27 6.52 16.34
C ALA A 59 -9.18 6.28 17.40
N PRO A 60 -9.14 7.12 18.45
CA PRO A 60 -8.23 6.93 19.58
C PRO A 60 -8.44 5.56 20.25
N GLY A 61 -7.38 5.00 20.84
CA GLY A 61 -7.44 3.73 21.59
C GLY A 61 -7.40 2.46 20.73
N GLN A 62 -7.17 2.56 19.41
CA GLN A 62 -6.99 1.39 18.57
C GLN A 62 -5.75 0.57 18.96
N SER A 63 -5.92 -0.75 19.01
CA SER A 63 -4.83 -1.71 19.22
C SER A 63 -3.87 -1.73 18.02
N ALA A 64 -2.63 -2.17 18.25
CA ALA A 64 -1.63 -2.37 17.19
C ALA A 64 -2.15 -3.28 16.05
N ALA A 65 -2.97 -4.29 16.35
CA ALA A 65 -3.56 -5.14 15.32
C ALA A 65 -4.61 -4.42 14.46
N GLN A 66 -5.40 -3.50 15.05
CA GLN A 66 -6.34 -2.66 14.29
C GLN A 66 -5.59 -1.68 13.39
N LEU A 67 -4.53 -1.05 13.93
CA LEU A 67 -3.68 -0.15 13.15
C LEU A 67 -2.98 -0.88 12.00
N ALA A 68 -2.48 -2.10 12.24
CA ALA A 68 -1.85 -2.91 11.20
C ALA A 68 -2.81 -3.18 10.03
N ARG A 69 -4.06 -3.55 10.32
CA ARG A 69 -5.09 -3.76 9.28
C ARG A 69 -5.41 -2.47 8.54
N ALA A 70 -5.57 -1.35 9.25
CA ALA A 70 -5.85 -0.05 8.64
C ALA A 70 -4.71 0.40 7.70
N ALA A 71 -3.46 0.11 8.06
CA ALA A 71 -2.28 0.42 7.26
C ALA A 71 -1.90 -0.67 6.24
N ALA A 72 -2.67 -1.75 6.15
CA ALA A 72 -2.38 -2.92 5.30
C ALA A 72 -0.97 -3.51 5.51
N VAL A 73 -0.51 -3.58 6.77
CA VAL A 73 0.75 -4.20 7.18
C VAL A 73 0.49 -5.34 8.17
N THR A 74 1.53 -6.11 8.48
CA THR A 74 1.44 -7.14 9.52
C THR A 74 1.46 -6.50 10.92
N PRO A 75 0.91 -7.18 11.95
CA PRO A 75 1.02 -6.72 13.34
C PRO A 75 2.47 -6.50 13.80
N GLN A 76 3.40 -7.34 13.34
CA GLN A 76 4.83 -7.23 13.66
C GLN A 76 5.41 -5.94 13.06
N THR A 77 5.08 -5.62 11.80
CA THR A 77 5.48 -4.35 11.18
C THR A 77 4.91 -3.16 11.93
N MET A 78 3.65 -3.23 12.38
CA MET A 78 3.03 -2.14 13.13
C MET A 78 3.70 -1.90 14.48
N ALA A 79 4.11 -2.97 15.19
CA ALA A 79 4.88 -2.81 16.43
C ALA A 79 6.17 -1.99 16.20
N THR A 80 6.92 -2.27 15.12
CA THR A 80 8.10 -1.49 14.75
C THR A 80 7.75 -0.05 14.36
N VAL A 81 6.63 0.16 13.66
CA VAL A 81 6.14 1.50 13.28
C VAL A 81 5.87 2.35 14.51
N LEU A 82 5.17 1.80 15.51
CA LEU A 82 4.85 2.49 16.75
C LEU A 82 6.12 2.81 17.56
N ALA A 83 7.01 1.84 17.74
CA ALA A 83 8.28 2.07 18.46
C ALA A 83 9.12 3.21 17.82
N ARG A 84 9.12 3.31 16.48
CA ARG A 84 9.80 4.41 15.77
C ARG A 84 9.10 5.76 15.91
N LEU A 85 7.77 5.78 16.04
CA LEU A 85 7.02 7.01 16.32
C LEU A 85 7.28 7.49 17.75
N GLU A 86 7.29 6.59 18.73
CA GLU A 86 7.59 6.91 20.12
C GLU A 86 9.00 7.47 20.29
N ALA A 87 9.98 6.94 19.54
CA ALA A 87 11.36 7.45 19.55
C ALA A 87 11.55 8.83 18.87
N LYS A 88 10.52 9.36 18.20
CA LYS A 88 10.53 10.69 17.57
C LYS A 88 9.92 11.78 18.47
N ASN A 89 9.29 11.41 19.58
CA ASN A 89 8.87 12.31 20.65
C ASN A 89 10.05 12.62 21.59
#